data_AF-X0TDH6-F1
#
_entry.id   AF-X0TDH6-F1
#
_cell.length_a   1.000
_cell.length_b   1.000
_cell.length_c   1.000
_cell.angle_alpha   90.00
_cell.angle_beta   90.00
_cell.angle_gamma   90.00
#
_symmetry.space_group_name_H-M   'P 1'
#
loop_
_entity.id
_entity.type
_entity.pdbx_description
1 polymer ?
#
loop_
_entity_poly.entity_id
_entity_poly.type
_entity_poly.pdbx_seq_one_letter_code
_entity_poly.pdbx_strand_id
1 'polypeptide(L)'
;SGFFTDGDATAYPIHIPDKFELTPEQNERLDVYLEQRFQGKFTMAGIRFWPEMRGLDEDFQHKAAQFQQIVPVFTNVVYDTSQVHANHLFPHMFVWLDLVLDLIHLHPETLFIIRAHPDEMRPGTRKQSRESVRDWGVRNGVNDLSNIIYIDSQEYISSYELIQRAKFVMVYNSSIGMEAALMGVPVLCGGKARYTQYPTVFFPESPQEFQKTAEYFLNAEKIEVPPEFQHNARRFLYYQLYRASLPFNQYLQTGSRLGFVQLKPFSWSELLPENSTTLQVIREGIINGSLAGLPVENGDRFLLPAAQ
;
A
#
# COMPACT_ATOMS: atom_id res chain seq x y z
N SER A 1 2.85 8.44 13.86
CA SER A 1 2.75 9.89 13.52
C SER A 1 1.28 10.32 13.51
N GLY A 2 0.92 11.50 12.99
CA GLY A 2 -0.48 11.91 12.77
C GLY A 2 -0.67 12.67 11.45
N PHE A 3 -1.82 12.49 10.81
CA PHE A 3 -2.26 13.22 9.62
C PHE A 3 -3.42 14.14 9.99
N PHE A 4 -3.51 15.30 9.34
CA PHE A 4 -4.60 16.24 9.51
C PHE A 4 -5.24 16.54 8.16
N THR A 5 -6.57 16.62 8.17
CA THR A 5 -7.38 16.96 6.99
C THR A 5 -8.60 17.75 7.47
N ASP A 6 -9.08 18.65 6.63
CA ASP A 6 -10.35 19.37 6.77
C ASP A 6 -11.57 18.51 6.35
N GLY A 7 -11.33 17.42 5.62
CA GLY A 7 -12.34 16.48 5.15
C GLY A 7 -12.42 15.20 5.98
N ASP A 8 -12.68 14.07 5.31
CA ASP A 8 -12.79 12.77 5.96
C ASP A 8 -11.41 12.27 6.44
N ALA A 9 -11.31 11.97 7.74
CA ALA A 9 -10.12 11.43 8.40
C ALA A 9 -9.60 10.12 7.78
N THR A 10 -10.43 9.43 7.00
CA THR A 10 -10.08 8.17 6.31
C THR A 10 -9.57 8.37 4.87
N ALA A 11 -9.81 9.54 4.25
CA ALA A 11 -9.38 9.85 2.88
C ALA A 11 -8.07 10.67 2.82
N TYR A 12 -7.93 11.67 3.71
CA TYR A 12 -6.82 12.63 3.80
C TYR A 12 -5.97 12.78 2.52
N PRO A 13 -6.49 13.47 1.47
CA PRO A 13 -5.81 13.59 0.19
C PRO A 13 -4.48 14.33 0.35
N ILE A 14 -3.44 13.85 -0.33
CA ILE A 14 -2.10 14.43 -0.25
C ILE A 14 -1.87 15.30 -1.47
N HIS A 15 -1.93 16.63 -1.32
CA HIS A 15 -1.60 17.53 -2.41
C HIS A 15 -0.08 17.80 -2.47
N ILE A 16 0.56 17.24 -3.48
CA ILE A 16 1.96 17.46 -3.84
C ILE A 16 2.01 18.65 -4.81
N PRO A 17 2.75 19.74 -4.49
CA PRO A 17 2.92 20.85 -5.42
C PRO A 17 3.52 20.40 -6.75
N ASP A 18 3.04 20.94 -7.87
CA ASP A 18 3.48 20.53 -9.21
C ASP A 18 5.00 20.61 -9.41
N LYS A 19 5.63 21.63 -8.83
CA LYS A 19 7.08 21.89 -8.91
C LYS A 19 7.91 21.13 -7.87
N PHE A 20 7.27 20.37 -6.97
CA PHE A 20 8.00 19.62 -5.95
C PHE A 20 8.72 18.44 -6.60
N GLU A 21 10.04 18.42 -6.45
CA GLU A 21 10.91 17.34 -6.87
C GLU A 21 11.82 16.93 -5.73
N LEU A 22 12.12 15.63 -5.66
CA LEU A 22 13.04 15.12 -4.64
C LEU A 22 14.47 15.55 -4.99
N THR A 23 15.18 16.13 -4.02
CA THR A 23 16.62 16.34 -4.15
C THR A 23 17.37 15.00 -4.10
N PRO A 24 18.66 14.95 -4.49
CA PRO A 24 19.47 13.73 -4.35
C PRO A 24 19.45 13.15 -2.92
N GLU A 25 19.55 14.01 -1.90
CA GLU A 25 19.55 13.62 -0.49
C GLU A 25 18.18 13.06 -0.06
N GLN A 26 17.10 13.62 -0.58
CA GLN A 26 15.74 13.13 -0.33
C GLN A 26 15.48 11.78 -1.00
N ASN A 27 16.05 11.56 -2.18
CA ASN A 27 16.02 10.27 -2.85
C ASN A 27 16.79 9.21 -2.06
N GLU A 28 18.02 9.52 -1.63
CA GLU A 28 18.82 8.59 -0.83
C GLU A 28 18.12 8.20 0.48
N ARG A 29 17.51 9.18 1.17
CA ARG A 29 16.71 8.93 2.37
C ARG A 29 15.49 8.05 2.09
N LEU A 30 14.84 8.22 0.93
CA LEU A 30 13.73 7.36 0.52
C LEU A 30 14.23 5.93 0.24
N ASP A 31 15.38 5.78 -0.40
CA ASP A 31 15.95 4.49 -0.75
C ASP A 31 16.32 3.68 0.52
N VAL A 32 16.89 4.32 1.53
CA VAL A 32 17.15 3.69 2.84
C VAL A 32 15.86 3.20 3.50
N TYR A 33 14.78 4.00 3.43
CA TYR A 33 13.47 3.58 3.95
C TYR A 33 12.91 2.38 3.17
N LEU A 34 13.00 2.42 1.84
CA LEU A 34 12.51 1.35 0.97
C LEU A 34 13.29 0.05 1.16
N GLU A 35 14.60 0.11 1.32
CA GLU A 35 15.44 -1.06 1.59
C GLU A 35 14.99 -1.78 2.86
N GLN A 36 14.76 -1.03 3.95
CA GLN A 36 14.24 -1.61 5.19
C GLN A 36 12.85 -2.22 4.98
N ARG A 37 11.97 -1.52 4.26
CA ARG A 37 10.61 -1.97 3.98
C ARG A 37 10.59 -3.27 3.18
N PHE A 38 11.42 -3.37 2.15
CA PHE A 38 11.55 -4.56 1.29
C PHE A 38 12.14 -5.77 2.01
N GLN A 39 12.88 -5.57 3.10
CA GLN A 39 13.33 -6.62 4.00
C GLN A 39 12.29 -7.01 5.06
N GLY A 40 11.06 -6.49 4.98
CA GLY A 40 10.00 -6.74 5.95
C GLY A 40 10.20 -6.04 7.31
N LYS A 41 11.15 -5.09 7.40
CA LYS A 41 11.40 -4.32 8.63
C LYS A 41 10.42 -3.16 8.73
N PHE A 42 9.16 -3.48 9.03
CA PHE A 42 8.09 -2.50 9.21
C PHE A 42 7.27 -2.78 10.47
N THR A 43 7.05 -1.73 11.26
CA THR A 43 6.19 -1.76 12.44
C THR A 43 5.24 -0.58 12.47
N MET A 44 4.00 -0.80 12.93
CA MET A 44 3.03 0.27 13.17
C MET A 44 2.44 0.12 14.58
N ALA A 45 2.56 1.16 15.41
CA ALA A 45 2.05 1.16 16.79
C ALA A 45 2.40 -0.13 17.59
N GLY A 46 3.68 -0.55 17.50
CA GLY A 46 4.21 -1.76 18.17
C GLY A 46 3.85 -3.09 17.50
N ILE A 47 3.11 -3.08 16.39
CA ILE A 47 2.77 -4.28 15.63
C ILE A 47 3.82 -4.52 14.57
N ARG A 48 4.43 -5.70 14.59
CA ARG A 48 5.20 -6.24 13.47
C ARG A 48 4.28 -7.12 12.63
N PHE A 49 3.96 -6.71 11.41
CA PHE A 49 3.05 -7.45 10.53
C PHE A 49 3.70 -8.72 9.96
N TRP A 50 5.02 -8.71 9.79
CA TRP A 50 5.81 -9.80 9.25
C TRP A 50 6.87 -10.25 10.26
N PRO A 51 6.59 -11.25 11.12
CA PRO A 51 7.57 -11.78 12.07
C PRO A 51 8.75 -12.43 11.34
N GLU A 52 8.46 -13.05 10.20
CA GLU A 52 9.39 -13.60 9.23
C GLU A 52 8.93 -13.25 7.82
N MET A 53 9.83 -13.37 6.85
CA MET A 53 9.55 -13.22 5.43
C MET A 53 10.27 -14.35 4.72
N ARG A 54 9.51 -15.36 4.30
CA ARG A 54 10.01 -16.56 3.62
C ARG A 54 10.05 -16.29 2.12
N GLY A 55 11.12 -16.76 1.47
CA GLY A 55 11.20 -16.75 0.02
C GLY A 55 10.23 -17.72 -0.63
N LEU A 56 10.23 -17.74 -1.96
CA LEU A 56 9.42 -18.69 -2.75
C LEU A 56 10.13 -20.05 -2.81
N ASP A 57 9.53 -21.06 -2.17
CA ASP A 57 10.09 -22.41 -2.02
C ASP A 57 10.17 -23.22 -3.32
N GLU A 58 10.79 -24.41 -3.26
CA GLU A 58 10.99 -25.27 -4.43
C GLU A 58 9.67 -25.69 -5.07
N ASP A 59 8.65 -25.99 -4.26
CA ASP A 59 7.32 -26.37 -4.75
C ASP A 59 6.68 -25.22 -5.54
N PHE A 60 6.81 -23.98 -5.05
CA PHE A 60 6.40 -22.80 -5.78
C PHE A 60 7.16 -22.67 -7.10
N GLN A 61 8.50 -22.79 -7.09
CA GLN A 61 9.29 -22.67 -8.33
C GLN A 61 8.90 -23.74 -9.36
N HIS A 62 8.70 -24.98 -8.91
CA HIS A 62 8.28 -26.09 -9.76
C HIS A 62 6.91 -25.85 -10.39
N LYS A 63 5.94 -25.34 -9.62
CA LYS A 63 4.62 -24.99 -10.14
C LYS A 63 4.71 -23.80 -11.09
N ALA A 64 5.42 -22.74 -10.72
CA ALA A 64 5.60 -21.55 -11.54
C ALA A 64 6.23 -21.85 -12.91
N ALA A 65 7.18 -22.78 -12.98
CA ALA A 65 7.84 -23.18 -14.22
C ALA A 65 6.90 -23.87 -15.25
N GLN A 66 5.69 -24.27 -14.84
CA GLN A 66 4.69 -24.87 -15.74
C GLN A 66 3.87 -23.84 -16.51
N PHE A 67 4.00 -22.55 -16.17
CA PHE A 67 3.21 -21.47 -16.74
C PHE A 67 4.11 -20.47 -17.47
N GLN A 68 3.53 -19.74 -18.43
CA GLN A 68 4.28 -18.78 -19.24
C GLN A 68 4.63 -17.52 -18.45
N GLN A 69 3.80 -17.18 -17.46
CA GLN A 69 3.89 -15.93 -16.71
C GLN A 69 3.19 -16.05 -15.36
N ILE A 70 3.54 -15.14 -14.45
CA ILE A 70 2.98 -15.05 -13.11
C ILE A 70 2.28 -13.71 -12.94
N VAL A 71 1.06 -13.73 -12.40
CA VAL A 71 0.28 -12.53 -12.07
C VAL A 71 -0.19 -12.58 -10.61
N PRO A 72 0.51 -11.89 -9.69
CA PRO A 72 0.05 -11.72 -8.33
C PRO A 72 -1.17 -10.80 -8.24
N VAL A 73 -2.15 -11.21 -7.43
CA VAL A 73 -3.38 -10.50 -7.12
C VAL A 73 -3.39 -10.25 -5.61
N PHE A 74 -3.10 -9.00 -5.21
CA PHE A 74 -3.08 -8.63 -3.80
C PHE A 74 -4.42 -8.04 -3.37
N THR A 75 -5.02 -8.65 -2.35
CA THR A 75 -6.28 -8.20 -1.77
C THR A 75 -6.06 -7.29 -0.57
N ASN A 76 -7.15 -6.69 -0.09
CA ASN A 76 -7.19 -5.83 1.07
C ASN A 76 -8.08 -6.44 2.16
N VAL A 77 -8.03 -5.89 3.38
CA VAL A 77 -9.07 -6.19 4.37
C VAL A 77 -10.38 -5.59 3.89
N VAL A 78 -11.37 -6.45 3.61
CA VAL A 78 -12.67 -6.14 2.99
C VAL A 78 -13.44 -5.00 3.69
N TYR A 79 -13.32 -4.92 5.02
CA TYR A 79 -14.00 -3.90 5.84
C TYR A 79 -13.04 -2.89 6.47
N ASP A 80 -11.91 -2.60 5.81
CA ASP A 80 -11.08 -1.47 6.19
C ASP A 80 -11.79 -0.14 5.85
N THR A 81 -11.65 0.84 6.72
CA THR A 81 -12.03 2.24 6.47
C THR A 81 -11.48 2.81 5.17
N SER A 82 -10.34 2.30 4.69
CA SER A 82 -9.79 2.66 3.38
C SER A 82 -10.67 2.26 2.20
N GLN A 83 -11.59 1.29 2.36
CA GLN A 83 -12.48 0.81 1.30
C GLN A 83 -13.63 1.77 0.97
N VAL A 84 -14.03 2.64 1.92
CA VAL A 84 -15.14 3.60 1.73
C VAL A 84 -14.90 4.49 0.51
N HIS A 85 -13.64 4.83 0.25
CA HIS A 85 -13.23 5.70 -0.87
C HIS A 85 -12.69 4.93 -2.07
N ALA A 86 -12.61 3.59 -1.99
CA ALA A 86 -11.95 2.73 -2.97
C ALA A 86 -12.88 2.24 -4.08
N ASN A 87 -14.16 2.06 -3.77
CA ASN A 87 -15.17 1.46 -4.63
C ASN A 87 -15.64 2.42 -5.74
N HIS A 88 -14.73 2.82 -6.62
CA HIS A 88 -15.01 3.69 -7.77
C HIS A 88 -15.38 2.87 -9.01
N LEU A 89 -14.53 1.91 -9.40
CA LEU A 89 -14.77 1.08 -10.58
C LEU A 89 -15.79 -0.03 -10.27
N PHE A 90 -15.59 -0.71 -9.13
CA PHE A 90 -16.42 -1.83 -8.70
C PHE A 90 -17.19 -1.48 -7.43
N PRO A 91 -18.42 -2.00 -7.25
CA PRO A 91 -19.23 -1.75 -6.05
C PRO A 91 -18.55 -2.20 -4.75
N HIS A 92 -17.75 -3.27 -4.82
CA HIS A 92 -16.90 -3.77 -3.75
C HIS A 92 -15.83 -4.72 -4.31
N MET A 93 -14.81 -5.02 -3.50
CA MET A 93 -13.67 -5.87 -3.87
C MET A 93 -14.09 -7.26 -4.37
N PHE A 94 -15.16 -7.87 -3.84
CA PHE A 94 -15.60 -9.19 -4.33
C PHE A 94 -16.09 -9.17 -5.80
N VAL A 95 -16.75 -8.11 -6.27
CA VAL A 95 -17.12 -8.01 -7.71
C VAL A 95 -15.87 -7.94 -8.58
N TRP A 96 -14.83 -7.26 -8.10
CA TRP A 96 -13.54 -7.22 -8.77
C TRP A 96 -12.86 -8.60 -8.77
N LEU A 97 -12.90 -9.32 -7.64
CA LEU A 97 -12.37 -10.68 -7.55
C LEU A 97 -13.11 -11.68 -8.45
N ASP A 98 -14.43 -11.54 -8.60
CA ASP A 98 -15.22 -12.36 -9.53
C ASP A 98 -14.77 -12.13 -10.98
N LEU A 99 -14.52 -10.87 -11.38
CA LEU A 99 -13.95 -10.56 -12.70
C LEU A 99 -12.53 -11.12 -12.86
N VAL A 100 -11.70 -11.02 -11.81
CA VAL A 100 -10.35 -11.64 -11.83
C VAL A 100 -10.45 -13.15 -11.99
N LEU A 101 -11.42 -13.80 -11.34
CA LEU A 101 -11.66 -15.24 -11.49
C LEU A 101 -12.06 -15.60 -12.93
N ASP A 102 -12.88 -14.78 -13.58
CA ASP A 102 -13.20 -14.96 -15.01
C ASP A 102 -11.93 -14.90 -15.88
N LEU A 103 -11.01 -13.95 -15.61
CA LEU A 103 -9.71 -13.90 -16.30
C LEU A 103 -8.86 -15.16 -16.03
N ILE A 104 -8.87 -15.67 -14.81
CA ILE A 104 -8.13 -16.90 -14.45
C ILE A 104 -8.63 -18.08 -15.27
N HIS A 105 -9.94 -18.22 -15.45
CA HIS A 105 -10.52 -19.27 -16.28
C HIS A 105 -10.15 -19.15 -17.76
N LEU A 106 -10.03 -17.92 -18.27
CA LEU A 106 -9.71 -17.64 -19.67
C LEU A 106 -8.22 -17.82 -19.99
N HIS A 107 -7.35 -17.76 -18.98
CA HIS A 107 -5.89 -17.76 -19.13
C HIS A 107 -5.20 -18.94 -18.41
N PRO A 108 -5.46 -20.20 -18.83
CA PRO A 108 -4.85 -21.38 -18.21
C PRO A 108 -3.32 -21.44 -18.34
N GLU A 109 -2.72 -20.69 -19.26
CA GLU A 109 -1.28 -20.55 -19.45
C GLU A 109 -0.59 -19.62 -18.43
N THR A 110 -1.37 -18.87 -17.66
CA THR A 110 -0.89 -17.90 -16.67
C THR A 110 -1.10 -18.42 -15.26
N LEU A 111 -0.04 -18.36 -14.42
CA LEU A 111 -0.17 -18.65 -12.99
C LEU A 111 -0.63 -17.40 -12.24
N PHE A 112 -1.84 -17.44 -11.68
CA PHE A 112 -2.33 -16.38 -10.81
C PHE A 112 -2.05 -16.69 -9.35
N ILE A 113 -1.73 -15.66 -8.57
CA ILE A 113 -1.42 -15.81 -7.14
C ILE A 113 -2.32 -14.88 -6.34
N ILE A 114 -3.40 -15.41 -5.78
CA ILE A 114 -4.29 -14.63 -4.93
C ILE A 114 -3.72 -14.64 -3.52
N ARG A 115 -3.35 -13.46 -3.03
CA ARG A 115 -2.84 -13.30 -1.67
C ARG A 115 -3.83 -12.52 -0.80
N ALA A 116 -4.32 -13.19 0.24
CA ALA A 116 -5.14 -12.57 1.27
C ALA A 116 -4.32 -11.58 2.11
N HIS A 117 -4.95 -10.51 2.58
CA HIS A 117 -4.28 -9.52 3.42
C HIS A 117 -3.96 -10.11 4.82
N PRO A 118 -2.77 -9.89 5.41
CA PRO A 118 -2.36 -10.55 6.66
C PRO A 118 -3.23 -10.22 7.86
N ASP A 119 -3.75 -8.99 7.89
CA ASP A 119 -4.64 -8.53 8.95
C ASP A 119 -6.07 -9.08 8.85
N GLU A 120 -6.43 -9.81 7.79
CA GLU A 120 -7.80 -10.33 7.60
C GLU A 120 -8.21 -11.33 8.68
N MET A 121 -7.31 -12.23 9.09
CA MET A 121 -7.55 -13.26 10.10
C MET A 121 -6.61 -13.15 11.29
N ARG A 122 -6.27 -11.92 11.70
CA ARG A 122 -5.27 -11.70 12.74
C ARG A 122 -5.68 -12.34 14.09
N PRO A 123 -4.88 -13.29 14.63
CA PRO A 123 -5.18 -13.96 15.89
C PRO A 123 -5.32 -12.97 17.05
N GLY A 124 -6.29 -13.21 17.94
CA GLY A 124 -6.49 -12.41 19.16
C GLY A 124 -7.10 -11.02 18.95
N THR A 125 -7.62 -10.72 17.75
CA THR A 125 -8.33 -9.47 17.48
C THR A 125 -9.82 -9.70 17.22
N ARG A 126 -10.69 -8.76 17.63
CA ARG A 126 -12.12 -8.75 17.27
C ARG A 126 -12.35 -8.29 15.82
N LYS A 127 -11.29 -8.18 15.00
CA LYS A 127 -11.33 -7.67 13.62
C LYS A 127 -11.49 -8.80 12.57
N GLN A 128 -11.95 -9.98 12.98
CA GLN A 128 -12.23 -11.06 12.02
C GLN A 128 -13.34 -10.61 11.07
N SER A 129 -13.05 -10.67 9.77
CA SER A 129 -14.05 -10.36 8.76
C SER A 129 -15.18 -11.38 8.80
N ARG A 130 -16.43 -10.92 8.65
CA ARG A 130 -17.60 -11.82 8.49
C ARG A 130 -17.72 -12.38 7.06
N GLU A 131 -17.01 -11.75 6.13
CA GLU A 131 -16.85 -12.17 4.74
C GLU A 131 -15.36 -12.02 4.40
N SER A 132 -14.63 -13.12 4.31
CA SER A 132 -13.20 -13.10 4.00
C SER A 132 -12.92 -13.47 2.54
N VAL A 133 -11.75 -13.06 2.03
CA VAL A 133 -11.21 -13.53 0.75
C VAL A 133 -11.05 -15.04 0.77
N ARG A 134 -10.75 -15.64 1.93
CA ARG A 134 -10.72 -17.10 2.11
C ARG A 134 -12.08 -17.73 1.86
N ASP A 135 -13.14 -17.21 2.48
CA ASP A 135 -14.49 -17.74 2.29
C ASP A 135 -14.97 -17.58 0.85
N TRP A 136 -14.61 -16.46 0.20
CA TRP A 136 -14.83 -16.26 -1.23
C TRP A 136 -14.09 -17.30 -2.07
N GLY A 137 -12.81 -17.56 -1.79
CA GLY A 137 -12.00 -18.53 -2.53
C GLY A 137 -12.53 -19.96 -2.40
N VAL A 138 -12.91 -20.38 -1.19
CA VAL A 138 -13.52 -21.71 -0.95
C VAL A 138 -14.84 -21.86 -1.72
N ARG A 139 -15.70 -20.85 -1.66
CA ARG A 139 -17.03 -20.89 -2.28
C ARG A 139 -16.96 -20.96 -3.81
N ASN A 140 -15.94 -20.36 -4.39
CA ASN A 140 -15.70 -20.32 -5.83
C ASN A 140 -14.76 -21.43 -6.33
N GLY A 141 -14.36 -22.39 -5.48
CA GLY A 141 -13.51 -23.51 -5.89
C GLY A 141 -12.11 -23.08 -6.36
N VAL A 142 -11.58 -21.96 -5.83
CA VAL A 142 -10.26 -21.43 -6.22
C VAL A 142 -9.18 -22.51 -6.09
N ASN A 143 -9.19 -23.31 -5.03
CA ASN A 143 -8.17 -24.34 -4.81
C ASN A 143 -8.24 -25.50 -5.82
N ASP A 144 -9.32 -25.62 -6.59
CA ASP A 144 -9.51 -26.67 -7.59
C ASP A 144 -8.91 -26.27 -8.96
N LEU A 145 -8.52 -25.01 -9.15
CA LEU A 145 -7.93 -24.52 -10.39
C LEU A 145 -6.42 -24.83 -10.44
N SER A 146 -5.98 -25.37 -11.58
CA SER A 146 -4.57 -25.76 -11.77
C SER A 146 -3.64 -24.54 -11.85
N ASN A 147 -4.13 -23.45 -12.43
CA ASN A 147 -3.40 -22.22 -12.74
C ASN A 147 -3.50 -21.13 -11.65
N ILE A 148 -3.80 -21.52 -10.40
CA ILE A 148 -3.81 -20.61 -9.26
C ILE A 148 -3.02 -21.14 -8.07
N ILE A 149 -2.47 -20.21 -7.30
CA ILE A 149 -1.98 -20.42 -5.93
C ILE A 149 -2.72 -19.42 -5.03
N TYR A 150 -3.41 -19.94 -4.03
CA TYR A 150 -3.98 -19.12 -2.96
C TYR A 150 -3.02 -19.08 -1.77
N ILE A 151 -2.67 -17.87 -1.33
CA ILE A 151 -1.83 -17.62 -0.14
C ILE A 151 -2.73 -17.00 0.93
N ASP A 152 -2.95 -17.73 2.03
CA ASP A 152 -3.75 -17.26 3.17
C ASP A 152 -3.01 -16.12 3.90
N SER A 153 -3.78 -15.30 4.62
CA SER A 153 -3.34 -14.21 5.49
C SER A 153 -2.28 -14.59 6.53
N GLN A 154 -2.19 -15.87 6.90
CA GLN A 154 -1.24 -16.38 7.90
C GLN A 154 0.07 -16.89 7.29
N GLU A 155 0.19 -16.89 5.97
CA GLU A 155 1.38 -17.35 5.27
C GLU A 155 2.37 -16.19 5.07
N TYR A 156 3.59 -16.37 5.59
CA TYR A 156 4.62 -15.34 5.66
C TYR A 156 5.53 -15.28 4.41
N ILE A 157 4.97 -15.51 3.22
CA ILE A 157 5.71 -15.45 1.94
C ILE A 157 6.10 -14.00 1.62
N SER A 158 7.22 -13.75 0.95
CA SER A 158 7.60 -12.40 0.51
C SER A 158 6.72 -11.88 -0.63
N SER A 159 5.95 -10.80 -0.39
CA SER A 159 5.24 -10.10 -1.48
C SER A 159 6.22 -9.51 -2.50
N TYR A 160 7.42 -9.12 -2.08
CA TYR A 160 8.43 -8.52 -2.96
C TYR A 160 9.03 -9.54 -3.93
N GLU A 161 9.23 -10.79 -3.50
CA GLU A 161 9.67 -11.86 -4.41
C GLU A 161 8.59 -12.23 -5.44
N LEU A 162 7.31 -12.13 -5.07
CA LEU A 162 6.20 -12.29 -5.99
C LEU A 162 6.19 -11.16 -7.03
N ILE A 163 6.35 -9.91 -6.60
CA ILE A 163 6.41 -8.73 -7.47
C ILE A 163 7.58 -8.83 -8.45
N GLN A 164 8.77 -9.24 -7.99
CA GLN A 164 9.97 -9.35 -8.85
C GLN A 164 9.81 -10.37 -9.98
N ARG A 165 8.99 -11.41 -9.79
CA ARG A 165 8.72 -12.44 -10.81
C ARG A 165 7.44 -12.17 -11.61
N ALA A 166 6.70 -11.12 -11.28
CA ALA A 166 5.42 -10.83 -11.89
C ALA A 166 5.60 -10.26 -13.30
N LYS A 167 4.72 -10.66 -14.22
CA LYS A 167 4.54 -9.93 -15.48
C LYS A 167 3.92 -8.55 -15.21
N PHE A 168 2.90 -8.55 -14.37
CA PHE A 168 2.28 -7.38 -13.77
C PHE A 168 1.56 -7.82 -12.50
N VAL A 169 1.18 -6.86 -11.67
CA VAL A 169 0.41 -7.12 -10.45
C VAL A 169 -0.97 -6.50 -10.55
N MET A 170 -1.97 -7.20 -10.00
CA MET A 170 -3.30 -6.64 -9.78
C MET A 170 -3.49 -6.33 -8.30
N VAL A 171 -4.05 -5.16 -8.00
CA VAL A 171 -4.39 -4.76 -6.64
C VAL A 171 -5.77 -4.13 -6.63
N TYR A 172 -6.51 -4.24 -5.52
CA TYR A 172 -7.70 -3.40 -5.36
C TYR A 172 -7.29 -1.97 -5.00
N ASN A 173 -6.90 -1.71 -3.75
CA ASN A 173 -6.38 -0.41 -3.31
C ASN A 173 -5.21 -0.55 -2.31
N SER A 174 -4.54 -1.69 -2.31
CA SER A 174 -3.45 -2.02 -1.38
C SER A 174 -2.21 -1.16 -1.61
N SER A 175 -1.54 -0.74 -0.53
CA SER A 175 -0.29 0.03 -0.61
C SER A 175 0.84 -0.75 -1.30
N ILE A 176 0.73 -2.08 -1.37
CA ILE A 176 1.69 -2.90 -2.13
C ILE A 176 1.72 -2.54 -3.62
N GLY A 177 0.65 -1.96 -4.16
CA GLY A 177 0.63 -1.46 -5.54
C GLY A 177 1.57 -0.28 -5.75
N MET A 178 1.65 0.65 -4.78
CA MET A 178 2.64 1.72 -4.80
C MET A 178 4.07 1.16 -4.75
N GLU A 179 4.30 0.15 -3.91
CA GLU A 179 5.61 -0.48 -3.77
C GLU A 179 6.03 -1.21 -5.05
N ALA A 180 5.10 -1.90 -5.72
CA ALA A 180 5.35 -2.52 -7.02
C ALA A 180 5.67 -1.48 -8.11
N ALA A 181 4.96 -0.34 -8.12
CA ALA A 181 5.28 0.77 -9.03
C ALA A 181 6.68 1.36 -8.78
N LEU A 182 7.10 1.47 -7.51
CA LEU A 182 8.47 1.88 -7.16
C LEU A 182 9.53 0.88 -7.64
N MET A 183 9.18 -0.40 -7.73
CA MET A 183 10.03 -1.46 -8.30
C MET A 183 9.98 -1.51 -9.84
N GLY A 184 9.21 -0.64 -10.48
CA GLY A 184 9.07 -0.57 -11.94
C GLY A 184 8.17 -1.66 -12.54
N VAL A 185 7.42 -2.40 -11.71
CA VAL A 185 6.50 -3.45 -12.18
C VAL A 185 5.16 -2.82 -12.58
N PRO A 186 4.55 -3.21 -13.72
CA PRO A 186 3.23 -2.72 -14.09
C PRO A 186 2.19 -3.10 -13.05
N VAL A 187 1.37 -2.13 -12.64
CA VAL A 187 0.33 -2.31 -11.61
C VAL A 187 -1.03 -1.94 -12.20
N LEU A 188 -1.95 -2.91 -12.20
CA LEU A 188 -3.34 -2.70 -12.58
C LEU A 188 -4.22 -2.60 -11.33
N CYS A 189 -4.83 -1.43 -11.13
CA CYS A 189 -5.56 -1.09 -9.91
C CYS A 189 -7.08 -1.21 -10.15
N GLY A 190 -7.76 -2.04 -9.37
CA GLY A 190 -9.22 -2.25 -9.45
C GLY A 190 -10.03 -1.29 -8.56
N GLY A 191 -9.40 -0.68 -7.56
CA GLY A 191 -10.00 0.30 -6.66
C GLY A 191 -9.19 1.58 -6.60
N LYS A 192 -9.83 2.67 -6.22
CA LYS A 192 -9.15 3.95 -5.97
C LYS A 192 -8.27 3.81 -4.74
N ALA A 193 -6.99 4.14 -4.85
CA ALA A 193 -6.06 4.21 -3.72
C ALA A 193 -5.60 5.65 -3.51
N ARG A 194 -4.99 5.93 -2.35
CA ARG A 194 -4.47 7.28 -2.06
C ARG A 194 -3.50 7.79 -3.12
N TYR A 195 -2.78 6.88 -3.77
CA TYR A 195 -1.82 7.21 -4.80
C TYR A 195 -2.38 7.33 -6.21
N THR A 196 -3.61 6.84 -6.48
CA THR A 196 -4.20 6.89 -7.83
C THR A 196 -4.68 8.29 -8.21
N GLN A 197 -4.57 9.27 -7.31
CA GLN A 197 -4.74 10.69 -7.63
C GLN A 197 -3.58 11.26 -8.47
N TYR A 198 -2.44 10.56 -8.52
CA TYR A 198 -1.32 10.85 -9.40
C TYR A 198 -1.11 9.68 -10.37
N PRO A 199 -0.60 9.92 -11.60
CA PRO A 199 -0.20 8.85 -12.51
C PRO A 199 0.95 8.05 -11.90
N THR A 200 0.61 6.96 -11.21
CA THR A 200 1.52 6.08 -10.46
C THR A 200 1.32 4.61 -10.81
N VAL A 201 0.13 4.26 -11.29
CA VAL A 201 -0.32 2.92 -11.67
C VAL A 201 -1.32 3.03 -12.81
N PHE A 202 -1.61 1.91 -13.48
CA PHE A 202 -2.73 1.83 -14.41
C PHE A 202 -4.03 1.74 -13.60
N PHE A 203 -4.83 2.81 -13.66
CA PHE A 203 -6.13 2.89 -13.00
C PHE A 203 -7.20 3.24 -14.05
N PRO A 204 -7.84 2.22 -14.67
CA PRO A 204 -8.85 2.41 -15.71
C PRO A 204 -10.11 3.13 -15.20
N GLU A 205 -10.90 3.69 -16.11
CA GLU A 205 -12.07 4.51 -15.75
C GLU A 205 -13.35 3.69 -15.52
N SER A 206 -13.35 2.39 -15.86
CA SER A 206 -14.51 1.51 -15.73
C SER A 206 -14.12 0.04 -15.59
N PRO A 207 -15.02 -0.84 -15.09
CA PRO A 207 -14.81 -2.30 -15.11
C PRO A 207 -14.50 -2.86 -16.50
N GLN A 208 -15.12 -2.34 -17.56
CA GLN A 208 -14.90 -2.82 -18.93
C GLN A 208 -13.49 -2.47 -19.41
N GLU A 209 -13.01 -1.25 -19.12
CA GLU A 209 -11.64 -0.84 -19.46
C GLU A 209 -10.60 -1.51 -18.54
N PHE A 210 -10.97 -1.85 -17.30
CA PHE A 210 -10.17 -2.73 -16.45
C PHE A 210 -9.96 -4.10 -17.10
N GLN A 211 -11.04 -4.75 -17.54
CA GLN A 211 -10.96 -6.04 -18.20
C GLN A 211 -10.12 -5.99 -19.47
N LYS A 212 -10.35 -5.00 -20.35
CA LYS A 212 -9.52 -4.78 -21.55
C LYS A 212 -8.04 -4.59 -21.23
N THR A 213 -7.73 -3.80 -20.20
CA THR A 213 -6.35 -3.55 -19.81
C THR A 213 -5.68 -4.82 -19.28
N ALA A 214 -6.40 -5.61 -18.48
CA ALA A 214 -5.92 -6.91 -18.00
C ALA A 214 -5.67 -7.88 -19.16
N GLU A 215 -6.61 -8.00 -20.09
CA GLU A 215 -6.49 -8.81 -21.31
C GLU A 215 -5.29 -8.38 -22.15
N TYR A 216 -5.11 -7.08 -22.38
CA TYR A 216 -3.93 -6.56 -23.07
C TYR A 216 -2.63 -6.95 -22.35
N PHE A 217 -2.56 -6.77 -21.02
CA PHE A 217 -1.39 -7.14 -20.23
C PHE A 217 -1.11 -8.65 -20.27
N LEU A 218 -2.14 -9.49 -20.22
CA LEU A 218 -2.01 -10.95 -20.27
C LEU A 218 -1.46 -11.42 -21.63
N ASN A 219 -1.84 -10.75 -22.73
CA ASN A 219 -1.43 -11.12 -24.09
C ASN A 219 -0.14 -10.42 -24.59
N ALA A 220 0.25 -9.27 -24.01
CA ALA A 220 1.43 -8.52 -24.46
C ALA A 220 2.74 -9.24 -24.11
N GLU A 221 3.73 -9.24 -25.01
CA GLU A 221 5.08 -9.76 -24.69
C GLU A 221 5.75 -8.93 -23.59
N LYS A 222 5.60 -7.60 -23.66
CA LYS A 222 6.10 -6.64 -22.69
C LYS A 222 5.07 -5.54 -22.46
N ILE A 223 4.94 -5.12 -21.21
CA ILE A 223 4.09 -4.01 -20.80
C ILE A 223 4.99 -2.79 -20.61
N GLU A 224 4.78 -1.75 -21.41
CA GLU A 224 5.49 -0.49 -21.25
C GLU A 224 4.89 0.30 -20.08
N VAL A 225 5.69 0.51 -19.04
CA VAL A 225 5.31 1.32 -17.88
C VAL A 225 5.77 2.76 -18.12
N PRO A 226 4.87 3.75 -18.07
CA PRO A 226 5.27 5.14 -18.22
C PRO A 226 6.29 5.54 -17.13
N PRO A 227 7.44 6.16 -17.46
CA PRO A 227 8.46 6.52 -16.48
C PRO A 227 7.94 7.44 -15.37
N GLU A 228 6.93 8.25 -15.67
CA GLU A 228 6.28 9.11 -14.68
C GLU A 228 5.61 8.34 -13.54
N PHE A 229 5.29 7.05 -13.72
CA PHE A 229 4.68 6.23 -12.67
C PHE A 229 5.63 6.05 -11.50
N GLN A 230 6.87 5.63 -11.79
CA GLN A 230 7.90 5.46 -10.77
C GLN A 230 8.29 6.83 -10.17
N HIS A 231 8.39 7.86 -11.01
CA HIS A 231 8.68 9.22 -10.57
C HIS A 231 7.66 9.74 -9.56
N ASN A 232 6.37 9.69 -9.92
CA ASN A 232 5.29 10.14 -9.05
C ASN A 232 5.13 9.23 -7.83
N ALA A 233 5.40 7.94 -7.95
CA ALA A 233 5.40 7.02 -6.83
C ALA A 233 6.41 7.44 -5.76
N ARG A 234 7.63 7.82 -6.17
CA ARG A 234 8.67 8.35 -5.27
C ARG A 234 8.23 9.67 -4.63
N ARG A 235 7.72 10.61 -5.43
CA ARG A 235 7.19 11.90 -4.96
C ARG A 235 6.10 11.71 -3.92
N PHE A 236 5.13 10.85 -4.22
CA PHE A 236 4.01 10.55 -3.34
C PHE A 236 4.45 9.92 -2.04
N LEU A 237 5.27 8.87 -2.09
CA LEU A 237 5.72 8.18 -0.89
C LEU A 237 6.57 9.08 0.01
N TYR A 238 7.50 9.84 -0.57
CA TYR A 238 8.31 10.81 0.18
C TYR A 238 7.43 11.87 0.84
N TYR A 239 6.50 12.44 0.09
CA TYR A 239 5.60 13.47 0.61
C TYR A 239 4.72 12.90 1.73
N GLN A 240 4.18 11.71 1.57
CA GLN A 240 3.40 11.05 2.61
C GLN A 240 4.22 10.85 3.90
N LEU A 241 5.45 10.35 3.78
CA LEU A 241 6.27 9.98 4.93
C LEU A 241 6.88 11.17 5.68
N TYR A 242 7.33 12.18 4.94
CA TYR A 242 8.19 13.24 5.47
C TYR A 242 7.59 14.65 5.40
N ARG A 243 6.40 14.81 4.80
CA ARG A 243 5.76 16.11 4.60
C ARG A 243 4.36 16.17 5.20
N ALA A 244 3.49 15.27 4.76
CA ALA A 244 2.10 15.22 5.18
C ALA A 244 1.93 14.59 6.57
N SER A 245 2.83 13.65 6.91
CA SER A 245 2.78 12.98 8.21
C SER A 245 3.53 13.77 9.28
N LEU A 246 2.80 14.29 10.26
CA LEU A 246 3.38 15.04 11.37
C LEU A 246 3.90 14.11 12.48
N PRO A 247 5.17 14.26 12.92
CA PRO A 247 5.72 13.41 13.96
C PRO A 247 5.22 13.84 15.34
N PHE A 248 4.76 12.87 16.13
CA PHE A 248 4.34 13.05 17.53
C PHE A 248 5.17 12.17 18.48
N ASN A 249 6.34 11.69 18.05
CA ASN A 249 7.19 10.80 18.84
C ASN A 249 7.66 11.41 20.18
N GLN A 250 7.67 12.73 20.32
CA GLN A 250 7.91 13.40 21.60
C GLN A 250 6.76 13.18 22.61
N TYR A 251 5.53 13.08 22.11
CA TYR A 251 4.31 13.06 22.93
C TYR A 251 3.66 11.68 23.01
N LEU A 252 3.90 10.82 22.01
CA LEU A 252 3.26 9.52 21.86
C LEU A 252 4.28 8.39 21.97
N GLN A 253 3.84 7.30 22.57
CA GLN A 253 4.51 6.00 22.60
C GLN A 253 3.51 4.88 22.32
N THR A 254 4.01 3.69 22.00
CA THR A 254 3.20 2.48 21.90
C THR A 254 2.41 2.28 23.20
N GLY A 255 1.11 2.07 23.07
CA GLY A 255 0.22 1.78 24.20
C GLY A 255 0.39 0.34 24.70
N SER A 256 -0.13 0.08 25.90
CA SER A 256 -0.18 -1.30 26.45
C SER A 256 -0.98 -2.27 25.58
N ARG A 257 -1.96 -1.76 24.82
CA ARG A 257 -2.70 -2.51 23.82
C ARG A 257 -2.07 -2.33 22.44
N LEU A 258 -1.68 -3.45 21.80
CA LEU A 258 -1.12 -3.45 20.44
C LEU A 258 -2.05 -2.74 19.45
N GLY A 259 -1.47 -1.90 18.59
CA GLY A 259 -2.21 -1.08 17.62
C GLY A 259 -2.78 0.22 18.17
N PHE A 260 -2.55 0.52 19.46
CA PHE A 260 -2.91 1.79 20.08
C PHE A 260 -1.64 2.52 20.53
N VAL A 261 -1.75 3.84 20.63
CA VAL A 261 -0.73 4.73 21.19
C VAL A 261 -1.24 5.33 22.49
N GLN A 262 -0.31 5.75 23.36
CA GLN A 262 -0.61 6.46 24.59
C GLN A 262 0.30 7.68 24.73
N LEU A 263 -0.12 8.63 25.57
CA LEU A 263 0.70 9.80 25.87
C LEU A 263 1.94 9.39 26.69
N LYS A 264 3.06 10.04 26.38
CA LYS A 264 4.24 10.10 27.25
C LYS A 264 3.98 11.14 28.35
N PRO A 265 4.66 11.05 29.51
CA PRO A 265 4.75 12.19 30.41
C PRO A 265 5.59 13.29 29.75
N PHE A 266 5.03 14.50 29.63
CA PHE A 266 5.70 15.70 29.15
C PHE A 266 5.15 16.95 29.85
N SER A 267 5.93 18.02 29.90
CA SER A 267 5.50 19.33 30.44
C SER A 267 4.63 20.07 29.43
N TRP A 268 3.66 20.87 29.89
CA TRP A 268 2.85 21.71 29.01
C TRP A 268 3.70 22.68 28.16
N SER A 269 4.87 23.10 28.67
CA SER A 269 5.78 23.98 27.94
C SER A 269 6.35 23.33 26.67
N GLU A 270 6.41 22.00 26.62
CA GLU A 270 6.81 21.25 25.42
C GLU A 270 5.76 21.28 24.32
N LEU A 271 4.53 21.72 24.63
CA LEU A 271 3.47 21.94 23.65
C LEU A 271 3.56 23.30 22.96
N LEU A 272 4.50 24.15 23.37
CA LEU A 272 4.66 25.47 22.78
C LEU A 272 5.25 25.36 21.36
N PRO A 273 4.77 26.16 20.38
CA PRO A 273 5.25 26.15 18.99
C PRO A 273 6.77 26.30 18.86
N GLU A 274 7.39 27.08 19.74
CA GLU A 274 8.84 27.34 19.73
C GLU A 274 9.66 26.08 20.09
N ASN A 275 9.01 25.09 20.72
CA ASN A 275 9.63 23.86 21.18
C ASN A 275 9.29 22.65 20.30
N SER A 276 8.47 22.82 19.25
CA SER A 276 8.00 21.72 18.42
C SER A 276 7.54 22.17 17.04
N THR A 277 8.30 21.77 16.01
CA THR A 277 7.96 22.02 14.60
C THR A 277 6.57 21.47 14.26
N THR A 278 6.20 20.31 14.80
CA THR A 278 4.86 19.74 14.62
C THR A 278 3.76 20.67 15.13
N LEU A 279 3.93 21.22 16.33
CA LEU A 279 2.93 22.09 16.93
C LEU A 279 2.93 23.50 16.33
N GLN A 280 4.09 23.97 15.85
CA GLN A 280 4.16 25.17 15.04
C GLN A 280 3.31 25.02 13.76
N VAL A 281 3.49 23.94 13.02
CA VAL A 281 2.71 23.66 11.80
C VAL A 281 1.21 23.58 12.10
N ILE A 282 0.82 22.89 13.17
CA ILE A 282 -0.59 22.81 13.58
C ILE A 282 -1.14 24.19 13.94
N ARG A 283 -0.41 24.98 14.73
CA ARG A 283 -0.83 26.34 15.10
C ARG A 283 -1.00 27.23 13.87
N GLU A 284 -0.01 27.26 12.99
CA GLU A 284 -0.05 28.05 11.76
C GLU A 284 -1.22 27.61 10.88
N GLY A 285 -1.45 26.30 10.77
CA GLY A 285 -2.56 25.78 9.98
C GLY A 285 -3.94 26.12 10.54
N ILE A 286 -4.10 26.12 11.87
CA ILE A 286 -5.32 26.59 12.54
C ILE A 286 -5.54 28.08 12.29
N ILE A 287 -4.50 28.92 12.42
CA ILE A 287 -4.59 30.38 12.24
C ILE A 287 -4.95 30.72 10.79
N ASN A 288 -4.34 30.03 9.82
CA ASN A 288 -4.51 30.31 8.40
C ASN A 288 -5.72 29.60 7.76
N GLY A 289 -6.45 28.78 8.53
CA GLY A 289 -7.58 27.98 8.03
C GLY A 289 -7.19 26.89 7.03
N SER A 290 -5.89 26.55 6.93
CA SER A 290 -5.39 25.45 6.10
C SER A 290 -4.08 24.90 6.67
N LEU A 291 -4.01 23.59 6.89
CA LEU A 291 -2.75 22.93 7.24
C LEU A 291 -1.89 22.79 5.98
N ALA A 292 -0.88 23.65 5.83
CA ALA A 292 0.28 23.29 5.04
C ALA A 292 1.01 22.16 5.80
N GLY A 293 1.45 21.09 5.13
CA GLY A 293 2.31 20.08 5.74
C GLY A 293 3.63 20.68 6.27
N LEU A 294 4.57 19.84 6.69
CA LEU A 294 5.88 20.32 7.16
C LEU A 294 6.56 21.24 6.11
N PRO A 295 7.22 22.35 6.49
CA PRO A 295 7.87 23.29 5.56
C PRO A 295 9.08 22.65 4.85
N VAL A 296 9.40 23.08 3.62
CA VAL A 296 10.51 22.50 2.79
C VAL A 296 11.82 22.51 3.58
N GLU A 297 12.45 21.35 3.77
CA GLU A 297 13.72 21.23 4.47
C GLU A 297 14.80 21.99 3.66
N ASN A 298 15.14 23.21 4.09
CA ASN A 298 16.35 23.90 3.64
C ASN A 298 17.50 23.54 4.58
N GLY A 299 18.26 22.50 4.26
CA GLY A 299 19.53 22.17 4.92
C GLY A 299 19.44 21.78 6.40
N ASP A 300 19.83 20.55 6.71
CA ASP A 300 20.30 20.02 8.02
C ASP A 300 19.51 20.27 9.31
N ARG A 301 18.35 20.95 9.32
CA ARG A 301 17.72 21.34 10.60
C ARG A 301 16.54 20.54 11.10
N PHE A 302 15.95 19.62 10.34
CA PHE A 302 14.91 18.73 10.89
C PHE A 302 14.85 17.39 10.16
N LEU A 303 15.81 16.49 10.41
CA LEU A 303 15.70 15.08 10.02
C LEU A 303 14.61 14.39 10.85
N LEU A 304 13.35 14.52 10.43
CA LEU A 304 12.24 13.83 11.09
C LEU A 304 12.27 12.33 10.70
N PRO A 305 12.32 11.38 11.63
CA PRO A 305 12.29 9.96 11.27
C PRO A 305 11.06 9.66 10.42
N ALA A 306 11.18 8.70 9.50
CA ALA A 306 10.02 8.25 8.72
C ALA A 306 8.88 7.95 9.68
N ALA A 307 7.71 8.47 9.36
CA ALA A 307 6.51 8.22 10.11
C ALA A 307 6.19 6.72 10.12
N GLN A 308 6.47 6.06 11.24
CA GLN A 308 5.96 4.74 11.59
C GLN A 308 4.60 4.85 12.29
#